data_AF-A0A3D3K1L3-F1
#
_entry.id   AF-A0A3D3K1L3-F1
#
_cell.length_a   1.000
_cell.length_b   1.000
_cell.length_c   1.000
_cell.angle_alpha   90.00
_cell.angle_beta   90.00
_cell.angle_gamma   90.00
#
_symmetry.space_group_name_H-M   'P 1'
#
loop_
_entity.id
_entity.type
_entity.pdbx_description
1 polymer ?
#
loop_
_entity_poly.entity_id
_entity_poly.type
_entity_poly.pdbx_seq_one_letter_code
_entity_poly.pdbx_strand_id
1 'polypeptide(L)'
;MIKNELSLSLFFGTIYSDYGGFYSFILTKLKILIPIIKNLSNKNAMKNLLQKMSVLVLISIFSLFNFSCSQVRKTTNLDGQKLTKSEISALLYSLEEEKLAFEVYDLMYEKWGTIQFGNIRQSEEMHIAEVQKHLDHYKIPYQILEKGKYQNAELQQLYNQLVAQGNISELEALKVGATIEDVDIFDLEKLIKKVENPVVIQSFQFLECASRNHMRAFNRGLSRYDFDYTPKYITKNQLQEILNSDHERCGMMR
;
A
#
# COMPACT_ATOMS: atom_id res chain seq x y z
N MET A 1 -33.15 8.16 -52.67
CA MET A 1 -33.35 8.53 -51.26
C MET A 1 -33.27 7.25 -50.43
N ILE A 2 -32.24 7.16 -49.59
CA ILE A 2 -31.85 5.99 -48.80
C ILE A 2 -32.49 6.08 -47.40
N LYS A 3 -32.96 4.94 -46.86
CA LYS A 3 -32.68 4.40 -45.49
C LYS A 3 -33.72 3.33 -45.15
N ASN A 4 -33.38 2.04 -45.27
CA ASN A 4 -32.75 1.18 -44.24
C ASN A 4 -33.63 0.95 -43.01
N GLU A 5 -34.58 0.03 -43.14
CA GLU A 5 -34.96 -0.86 -42.04
C GLU A 5 -34.05 -2.10 -42.11
N LEU A 6 -32.97 -2.09 -41.34
CA LEU A 6 -32.17 -3.28 -41.07
C LEU A 6 -31.94 -3.39 -39.56
N SER A 7 -32.56 -4.42 -38.98
CA SER A 7 -32.21 -5.14 -37.75
C SER A 7 -31.60 -4.36 -36.58
N LEU A 8 -32.43 -4.03 -35.59
CA LEU A 8 -31.99 -3.63 -34.24
C LEU A 8 -31.44 -4.79 -33.39
N SER A 9 -31.14 -5.95 -33.99
CA SER A 9 -30.70 -7.18 -33.29
C SER A 9 -29.19 -7.42 -33.29
N LEU A 10 -28.37 -6.50 -33.83
CA LEU A 10 -26.91 -6.68 -33.90
C LEU A 10 -26.09 -5.72 -33.02
N PHE A 11 -26.72 -4.91 -32.15
CA PHE A 11 -26.01 -3.99 -31.26
C PHE A 11 -25.95 -4.40 -29.78
N PHE A 12 -26.52 -5.55 -29.42
CA PHE A 12 -26.56 -6.02 -28.02
C PHE A 12 -25.96 -7.42 -27.83
N GLY A 13 -24.88 -7.73 -28.57
CA GLY A 13 -24.19 -9.02 -28.49
C GLY A 13 -23.04 -9.09 -27.48
N THR A 14 -22.62 -7.99 -26.85
CA THR A 14 -21.33 -7.96 -26.11
C THR A 14 -21.37 -7.13 -24.83
N ILE A 15 -22.50 -7.09 -24.13
CA ILE A 15 -22.55 -6.64 -22.72
C ILE A 15 -23.51 -7.57 -21.97
N TYR A 16 -23.15 -8.85 -21.87
CA TYR A 16 -23.89 -9.85 -21.12
C TYR A 16 -22.92 -10.62 -20.22
N SER A 17 -22.45 -9.97 -19.16
CA SER A 17 -21.91 -10.71 -18.00
C SER A 17 -22.00 -9.92 -16.69
N ASP A 18 -21.94 -8.58 -16.71
CA ASP A 18 -21.71 -7.85 -15.45
C ASP A 18 -22.90 -7.03 -14.90
N TYR A 19 -24.02 -6.94 -15.63
CA TYR A 19 -25.14 -6.04 -15.27
C TYR A 19 -26.53 -6.70 -15.20
N GLY A 20 -26.61 -8.03 -15.32
CA GLY A 20 -27.89 -8.77 -15.36
C GLY A 20 -28.79 -8.55 -14.13
N GLY A 21 -28.19 -8.39 -12.94
CA GLY A 21 -28.94 -8.17 -11.69
C GLY A 21 -29.59 -6.78 -11.59
N PHE A 22 -28.93 -5.74 -12.11
CA PHE A 22 -29.43 -4.36 -12.03
C PHE A 22 -30.61 -4.12 -12.97
N TYR A 23 -30.55 -4.67 -14.20
CA TYR A 23 -31.66 -4.61 -15.15
C TYR A 23 -32.88 -5.42 -14.68
N SER A 24 -32.64 -6.59 -14.08
CA SER A 24 -33.72 -7.40 -13.51
C SER A 24 -34.44 -6.62 -12.40
N PHE A 25 -33.70 -5.98 -11.48
CA PHE A 25 -34.26 -5.18 -10.38
C PHE A 25 -35.11 -3.98 -10.85
N ILE A 26 -34.66 -3.26 -11.88
CA ILE A 26 -35.40 -2.12 -12.43
C ILE A 26 -36.70 -2.60 -13.10
N LEU A 27 -36.67 -3.70 -13.85
CA LEU A 27 -37.84 -4.26 -14.52
C LEU A 27 -38.88 -4.80 -13.54
N THR A 28 -38.48 -5.42 -12.42
CA THR A 28 -39.43 -5.85 -11.38
C THR A 28 -40.11 -4.66 -10.71
N LYS A 29 -39.38 -3.57 -10.43
CA LYS A 29 -39.98 -2.36 -9.84
C LYS A 29 -40.94 -1.65 -10.80
N LEU A 30 -40.62 -1.58 -12.09
CA LEU A 30 -41.52 -1.00 -13.11
C LEU A 30 -42.83 -1.79 -13.26
N LYS A 31 -42.80 -3.13 -13.15
CA LYS A 31 -44.02 -3.96 -13.18
C LYS A 31 -44.98 -3.69 -12.02
N ILE A 32 -44.48 -3.26 -10.86
CA ILE A 32 -45.29 -2.94 -9.66
C ILE A 32 -45.93 -1.54 -9.76
N LEU A 33 -45.30 -0.58 -10.43
CA LEU A 33 -45.80 0.79 -10.52
C LEU A 33 -46.92 0.98 -11.55
N ILE A 34 -46.93 0.22 -12.65
CA ILE A 34 -47.90 0.38 -13.75
C ILE A 34 -49.37 0.18 -13.30
N PRO A 35 -49.73 -0.83 -12.48
CA PRO A 35 -51.09 -0.99 -11.97
C PRO A 35 -51.52 0.14 -11.02
N ILE A 36 -50.59 0.65 -10.19
CA ILE A 36 -50.85 1.73 -9.22
C ILE A 36 -51.20 3.03 -9.96
N ILE A 37 -50.50 3.33 -11.06
CA ILE A 37 -50.75 4.50 -11.89
C ILE A 37 -52.10 4.40 -12.62
N LYS A 38 -52.47 3.19 -13.08
CA LYS A 38 -53.76 2.95 -13.76
C LYS A 38 -54.99 3.13 -12.85
N ASN A 39 -54.83 3.02 -11.53
CA ASN A 39 -55.94 3.10 -10.57
C ASN A 39 -56.15 4.50 -9.95
N LEU A 40 -55.40 5.51 -10.42
CA LEU A 40 -55.51 6.89 -9.97
C LEU A 40 -56.52 7.66 -10.85
N SER A 41 -57.76 7.77 -10.39
CA SER A 41 -58.84 8.49 -11.08
C SER A 41 -58.72 10.04 -10.97
N ASN A 42 -57.95 10.54 -10.01
CA ASN A 42 -57.84 11.98 -9.75
C ASN A 42 -56.69 12.61 -10.57
N LYS A 43 -57.04 13.39 -11.60
CA LYS A 43 -56.10 14.08 -12.51
C LYS A 43 -55.08 14.99 -11.78
N ASN A 44 -55.44 15.59 -10.64
CA ASN A 44 -54.54 16.45 -9.87
C ASN A 44 -53.56 15.63 -9.02
N ALA A 45 -54.01 14.50 -8.47
CA ALA A 45 -53.13 13.55 -7.78
C ALA A 45 -52.14 12.90 -8.76
N MET A 46 -52.60 12.59 -9.98
CA MET A 46 -51.76 12.04 -11.05
C MET A 46 -50.72 13.06 -11.53
N LYS A 47 -51.07 14.34 -11.70
CA LYS A 47 -50.10 15.40 -12.01
C LYS A 47 -49.05 15.58 -10.91
N ASN A 48 -49.46 15.62 -9.64
CA ASN A 48 -48.52 15.72 -8.51
C ASN A 48 -47.63 14.48 -8.38
N LEU A 49 -48.15 13.28 -8.66
CA LEU A 49 -47.38 12.04 -8.66
C LEU A 49 -46.38 12.00 -9.81
N LEU A 50 -46.80 12.37 -11.03
CA LEU A 50 -45.93 12.47 -12.20
C LEU A 50 -44.84 13.54 -12.02
N GLN A 51 -45.16 14.66 -11.35
CA GLN A 51 -44.19 15.72 -11.02
C GLN A 51 -43.19 15.25 -9.95
N LYS A 52 -43.63 14.52 -8.92
CA LYS A 52 -42.73 13.92 -7.92
C LYS A 52 -41.87 12.80 -8.49
N MET A 53 -42.41 11.98 -9.39
CA MET A 53 -41.66 10.92 -10.08
C MET A 53 -40.65 11.48 -11.07
N SER A 54 -40.96 12.56 -11.80
CA SER A 54 -40.00 13.23 -12.69
C SER A 54 -38.83 13.86 -11.92
N VAL A 55 -39.08 14.41 -10.72
CA VAL A 55 -38.00 14.89 -9.83
C VAL A 55 -37.14 13.73 -9.29
N LEU A 56 -37.74 12.60 -8.90
CA LEU A 56 -37.01 11.39 -8.45
C LEU A 56 -36.18 10.74 -9.56
N VAL A 57 -36.70 10.72 -10.80
CA VAL A 57 -35.97 10.24 -11.98
C VAL A 57 -34.81 11.19 -12.32
N LEU A 58 -34.99 12.50 -12.20
CA LEU A 58 -33.91 13.47 -12.40
C LEU A 58 -32.81 13.36 -11.32
N ILE A 59 -33.16 13.12 -10.05
CA ILE A 59 -32.18 12.91 -8.97
C ILE A 59 -31.41 11.60 -9.14
N SER A 60 -32.07 10.54 -9.61
CA SER A 60 -31.42 9.24 -9.91
C SER A 60 -30.54 9.31 -11.16
N ILE A 61 -30.91 10.11 -12.17
CA ILE A 61 -30.05 10.39 -13.33
C ILE A 61 -28.87 11.29 -12.94
N PHE A 62 -29.04 12.23 -12.01
CA PHE A 62 -27.95 13.08 -11.50
C PHE A 62 -26.95 12.31 -10.60
N SER A 63 -27.41 11.27 -9.91
CA SER A 63 -26.54 10.33 -9.19
C SER A 63 -25.87 9.28 -10.09
N LEU A 64 -26.35 9.11 -11.34
CA LEU A 64 -25.67 8.34 -12.38
C LEU A 64 -24.66 9.17 -13.20
N PHE A 65 -24.68 10.51 -13.10
CA PHE A 65 -23.74 11.40 -13.80
C PHE A 65 -22.49 11.79 -12.99
N ASN A 66 -22.42 11.42 -11.70
CA ASN A 66 -21.25 11.66 -10.85
C ASN A 66 -20.36 10.42 -10.68
N PHE A 67 -20.55 9.38 -11.49
CA PHE A 67 -19.67 8.21 -11.51
C PHE A 67 -19.12 7.93 -12.92
N SER A 68 -18.46 8.93 -13.51
CA SER A 68 -17.52 8.68 -14.60
C SER A 68 -16.47 9.79 -14.68
N CYS A 69 -15.57 9.78 -13.70
CA CYS A 69 -14.15 9.90 -13.97
C CYS A 69 -13.39 9.16 -12.86
N SER A 70 -13.67 7.88 -12.72
CA SER A 70 -12.71 6.94 -12.16
C SER A 70 -12.10 6.24 -13.36
N GLN A 71 -10.84 6.60 -13.62
CA GLN A 71 -9.79 5.72 -14.10
C GLN A 71 -10.28 4.61 -15.04
N VAL A 72 -10.12 4.86 -16.33
CA VAL A 72 -10.00 3.78 -17.32
C VAL A 72 -9.04 2.75 -16.74
N ARG A 73 -9.57 1.65 -16.22
CA ARG A 73 -8.81 0.47 -15.84
C ARG A 73 -8.15 -0.02 -17.11
N LYS A 74 -6.88 0.34 -17.30
CA LYS A 74 -6.01 -0.38 -18.21
C LYS A 74 -5.70 -1.72 -17.56
N THR A 75 -6.16 -2.77 -18.22
CA THR A 75 -5.63 -4.11 -18.07
C THR A 75 -4.09 -4.09 -18.17
N THR A 76 -3.51 -4.88 -17.30
CA THR A 76 -2.08 -5.13 -17.06
C THR A 76 -1.23 -5.25 -18.32
N ASN A 77 -0.22 -4.39 -18.43
CA ASN A 77 1.06 -4.70 -19.06
C ASN A 77 2.11 -4.54 -17.95
N LEU A 78 2.44 -5.64 -17.27
CA LEU A 78 3.39 -5.66 -16.15
C LEU A 78 4.86 -5.67 -16.59
N ASP A 79 5.13 -5.47 -17.88
CA ASP A 79 6.46 -5.22 -18.43
C ASP A 79 6.38 -3.95 -19.30
N GLY A 80 6.75 -2.79 -18.74
CA GLY A 80 6.94 -1.56 -19.51
C GLY A 80 6.27 -0.28 -18.99
N GLN A 81 5.68 -0.28 -17.80
CA GLN A 81 5.22 0.96 -17.19
C GLN A 81 6.45 1.72 -16.65
N LYS A 82 6.73 2.90 -17.22
CA LYS A 82 7.74 3.80 -16.64
C LYS A 82 7.28 4.20 -15.24
N LEU A 83 8.16 4.06 -14.25
CA LEU A 83 7.91 4.54 -12.91
C LEU A 83 7.72 6.06 -12.89
N THR A 84 6.83 6.51 -12.03
CA THR A 84 6.65 7.91 -11.69
C THR A 84 7.87 8.44 -10.94
N LYS A 85 8.04 9.77 -10.89
CA LYS A 85 9.12 10.38 -10.11
C LYS A 85 9.04 10.02 -8.62
N SER A 86 7.83 9.91 -8.07
CA SER A 86 7.61 9.51 -6.67
C SER A 86 8.03 8.07 -6.42
N GLU A 87 7.75 7.13 -7.34
CA GLU A 87 8.20 5.75 -7.24
C GLU A 87 9.72 5.62 -7.34
N ILE A 88 10.35 6.37 -8.25
CA ILE A 88 11.82 6.43 -8.34
C ILE A 88 12.43 6.93 -7.04
N SER A 89 11.90 8.04 -6.49
CA SER A 89 12.35 8.57 -5.21
C SER A 89 12.11 7.62 -4.04
N ALA A 90 10.99 6.87 -4.05
CA ALA A 90 10.69 5.87 -3.03
C ALA A 90 11.70 4.71 -3.04
N LEU A 91 12.03 4.19 -4.22
CA LEU A 91 13.03 3.12 -4.36
C LEU A 91 14.43 3.59 -3.96
N LEU A 92 14.83 4.80 -4.35
CA LEU A 92 16.13 5.35 -3.98
C LEU A 92 16.24 5.62 -2.46
N TYR A 93 15.15 6.11 -1.84
CA TYR A 93 15.10 6.34 -0.41
C TYR A 93 15.19 5.02 0.37
N SER A 94 14.33 4.04 0.04
CA SER A 94 14.35 2.73 0.68
C SER A 94 15.71 2.04 0.51
N LEU A 95 16.36 2.13 -0.66
CA LEU A 95 17.72 1.58 -0.82
C LEU A 95 18.72 2.14 0.21
N GLU A 96 18.69 3.45 0.47
CA GLU A 96 19.58 4.07 1.46
C GLU A 96 19.17 3.73 2.91
N GLU A 97 17.87 3.57 3.18
CA GLU A 97 17.36 3.19 4.50
C GLU A 97 17.73 1.74 4.86
N GLU A 98 17.55 0.78 3.95
CA GLU A 98 17.96 -0.62 4.11
C GLU A 98 19.50 -0.73 4.25
N LYS A 99 20.26 0.09 3.51
CA LYS A 99 21.71 0.23 3.69
C LYS A 99 22.06 0.71 5.10
N LEU A 100 21.32 1.68 5.64
CA LEU A 100 21.50 2.19 7.00
C LEU A 100 21.29 1.08 8.03
N ALA A 101 20.21 0.30 7.90
CA ALA A 101 19.94 -0.84 8.74
C ALA A 101 21.08 -1.86 8.70
N PHE A 102 21.48 -2.28 7.49
CA PHE A 102 22.59 -3.20 7.26
C PHE A 102 23.88 -2.74 7.95
N GLU A 103 24.32 -1.51 7.68
CA GLU A 103 25.61 -1.01 8.17
C GLU A 103 25.62 -0.82 9.69
N VAL A 104 24.51 -0.36 10.28
CA VAL A 104 24.41 -0.24 11.74
C VAL A 104 24.43 -1.63 12.38
N TYR A 105 23.69 -2.60 11.85
CA TYR A 105 23.68 -3.96 12.39
C TYR A 105 25.02 -4.66 12.24
N ASP A 106 25.71 -4.48 11.12
CA ASP A 106 27.06 -4.97 10.91
C ASP A 106 28.03 -4.45 11.97
N LEU A 107 28.01 -3.13 12.23
CA LEU A 107 28.83 -2.50 13.26
C LEU A 107 28.47 -2.97 14.68
N MET A 108 27.18 -3.09 15.00
CA MET A 108 26.74 -3.56 16.31
C MET A 108 27.08 -5.03 16.54
N TYR A 109 27.02 -5.87 15.49
CA TYR A 109 27.44 -7.25 15.56
C TYR A 109 28.94 -7.37 15.80
N GLU A 110 29.76 -6.62 15.04
CA GLU A 110 31.22 -6.61 15.22
C GLU A 110 31.61 -6.21 16.65
N LYS A 111 30.91 -5.23 17.23
CA LYS A 111 31.21 -4.71 18.56
C LYS A 111 30.74 -5.62 19.70
N TRP A 112 29.50 -6.11 19.62
CA TRP A 112 28.84 -6.76 20.76
C TRP A 112 28.66 -8.28 20.59
N GLY A 113 28.74 -8.80 19.37
CA GLY A 113 28.51 -10.23 19.07
C GLY A 113 27.06 -10.68 19.27
N THR A 114 26.12 -9.75 19.48
CA THR A 114 24.71 -10.05 19.74
C THR A 114 24.07 -10.72 18.52
N ILE A 115 23.53 -11.92 18.72
CA ILE A 115 23.04 -12.81 17.64
C ILE A 115 21.98 -12.14 16.75
N GLN A 116 21.13 -11.29 17.34
CA GLN A 116 20.11 -10.54 16.62
C GLN A 116 20.72 -9.75 15.46
N PHE A 117 21.78 -8.96 15.70
CA PHE A 117 22.44 -8.20 14.65
C PHE A 117 23.09 -9.10 13.59
N GLY A 118 23.69 -10.21 14.01
CA GLY A 118 24.33 -11.15 13.09
C GLY A 118 23.36 -11.81 12.11
N ASN A 119 22.14 -12.10 12.58
CA ASN A 119 21.10 -12.69 11.75
C ASN A 119 20.35 -11.63 10.92
N ILE A 120 19.99 -10.51 11.53
CA ILE A 120 19.14 -9.49 10.90
C ILE A 120 19.91 -8.74 9.80
N ARG A 121 21.22 -8.46 9.97
CA ARG A 121 22.02 -7.86 8.89
C ARG A 121 22.01 -8.68 7.58
N GLN A 122 21.86 -10.00 7.65
CA GLN A 122 21.73 -10.85 6.46
C GLN A 122 20.36 -10.66 5.78
N SER A 123 19.32 -10.33 6.56
CA SER A 123 18.02 -9.92 6.03
C SER A 123 18.11 -8.58 5.31
N GLU A 124 18.79 -7.60 5.89
CA GLU A 124 18.96 -6.29 5.26
C GLU A 124 19.73 -6.36 3.94
N GLU A 125 20.71 -7.25 3.84
CA GLU A 125 21.39 -7.51 2.56
C GLU A 125 20.40 -8.01 1.48
N MET A 126 19.44 -8.86 1.86
CA MET A 126 18.38 -9.32 0.95
C MET A 126 17.39 -8.19 0.61
N HIS A 127 17.09 -7.28 1.54
CA HIS A 127 16.23 -6.14 1.29
C HIS A 127 16.86 -5.16 0.29
N ILE A 128 18.15 -4.83 0.50
CA ILE A 128 18.94 -4.03 -0.45
C ILE A 128 18.88 -4.66 -1.83
N ALA A 129 19.12 -5.97 -1.95
CA ALA A 129 19.09 -6.68 -3.22
C ALA A 129 17.70 -6.65 -3.89
N GLU A 130 16.62 -6.77 -3.10
CA GLU A 130 15.24 -6.67 -3.62
C GLU A 130 14.94 -5.28 -4.18
N VAL A 131 15.40 -4.20 -3.52
CA VAL A 131 15.24 -2.82 -4.04
C VAL A 131 16.10 -2.60 -5.29
N GLN A 132 17.36 -3.05 -5.29
CA GLN A 132 18.27 -2.96 -6.44
C GLN A 132 17.70 -3.63 -7.69
N LYS A 133 17.04 -4.78 -7.53
CA LYS A 133 16.37 -5.49 -8.64
C LYS A 133 15.36 -4.60 -9.36
N HIS A 134 14.59 -3.78 -8.64
CA HIS A 134 13.67 -2.81 -9.28
C HIS A 134 14.44 -1.69 -9.96
N LEU A 135 15.45 -1.13 -9.30
CA LEU A 135 16.27 -0.06 -9.87
C LEU A 135 16.94 -0.51 -11.19
N ASP A 136 17.48 -1.72 -11.22
CA ASP A 136 18.09 -2.33 -12.40
C ASP A 136 17.05 -2.62 -13.50
N HIS A 137 15.91 -3.23 -13.14
CA HIS A 137 14.83 -3.53 -14.09
C HIS A 137 14.31 -2.28 -14.80
N TYR A 138 14.07 -1.20 -14.04
CA TYR A 138 13.60 0.08 -14.57
C TYR A 138 14.73 0.99 -15.09
N LYS A 139 16.00 0.52 -15.05
CA LYS A 139 17.19 1.25 -15.49
C LYS A 139 17.34 2.62 -14.82
N ILE A 140 17.04 2.67 -13.52
CA ILE A 140 17.19 3.84 -12.68
C ILE A 140 18.65 3.88 -12.20
N PRO A 141 19.41 4.95 -12.46
CA PRO A 141 20.75 5.08 -11.92
C PRO A 141 20.69 5.28 -10.41
N TYR A 142 21.51 4.54 -9.68
CA TYR A 142 21.72 4.70 -8.25
C TYR A 142 23.22 4.57 -7.93
N GLN A 143 23.60 5.06 -6.76
CA GLN A 143 24.96 4.93 -6.24
C GLN A 143 24.88 4.48 -4.78
N ILE A 144 25.55 3.38 -4.47
CA ILE A 144 25.84 2.99 -3.09
C ILE A 144 27.14 3.68 -2.70
N LEU A 145 27.05 4.66 -1.79
CA LEU A 145 28.22 5.35 -1.27
C LEU A 145 29.02 4.44 -0.31
N GLU A 146 30.23 4.87 0.02
CA GLU A 146 31.08 4.19 1.00
C GLU A 146 30.42 4.05 2.39
N LYS A 147 30.96 3.14 3.21
CA LYS A 147 30.40 2.84 4.55
C LYS A 147 30.25 4.11 5.39
N GLY A 148 29.06 4.29 5.96
CA GLY A 148 28.68 5.45 6.76
C GLY A 148 28.38 6.73 5.98
N LYS A 149 28.28 6.67 4.65
CA LYS A 149 27.87 7.79 3.79
C LYS A 149 26.52 7.54 3.13
N TYR A 150 25.71 8.59 3.07
CA TYR A 150 24.35 8.63 2.54
C TYR A 150 24.13 9.91 1.73
N GLN A 151 23.41 9.83 0.60
CA GLN A 151 23.06 11.03 -0.16
C GLN A 151 21.91 11.77 0.52
N ASN A 152 21.01 11.04 1.17
CA ASN A 152 19.96 11.63 1.97
C ASN A 152 20.52 12.17 3.30
N ALA A 153 20.38 13.48 3.52
CA ALA A 153 20.91 14.15 4.70
C ALA A 153 20.23 13.71 6.01
N GLU A 154 18.94 13.35 5.96
CA GLU A 154 18.19 12.85 7.12
C GLU A 154 18.69 11.47 7.52
N LEU A 155 18.89 10.57 6.54
CA LEU A 155 19.49 9.25 6.79
C LEU A 155 20.94 9.35 7.25
N GLN A 156 21.73 10.29 6.70
CA GLN A 156 23.10 10.54 7.18
C GLN A 156 23.11 10.95 8.66
N GLN A 157 22.19 11.84 9.06
CA GLN A 157 22.05 12.27 10.44
C GLN A 157 21.59 11.11 11.34
N LEU A 158 20.59 10.35 10.90
CA LEU A 158 20.07 9.20 11.62
C LEU A 158 21.18 8.15 11.85
N TYR A 159 21.94 7.79 10.81
CA TYR A 159 23.07 6.87 10.92
C TYR A 159 24.06 7.31 11.99
N ASN A 160 24.48 8.58 11.96
CA ASN A 160 25.44 9.12 12.93
C ASN A 160 24.90 9.04 14.36
N GLN A 161 23.63 9.36 14.56
CA GLN A 161 22.98 9.29 15.87
C GLN A 161 22.90 7.85 16.40
N LEU A 162 22.47 6.92 15.54
CA LEU A 162 22.29 5.51 15.89
C LEU A 162 23.63 4.82 16.17
N VAL A 163 24.66 5.08 15.37
CA VAL A 163 26.00 4.55 15.64
C VAL A 163 26.55 5.10 16.95
N ALA A 164 26.38 6.40 17.23
CA ALA A 164 26.81 6.98 18.50
C ALA A 164 26.09 6.34 19.69
N GLN A 165 24.76 6.18 19.61
CA GLN A 165 23.96 5.56 20.66
C GLN A 165 24.33 4.08 20.87
N GLY A 166 24.38 3.29 19.79
CA GLY A 166 24.64 1.85 19.86
C GLY A 166 26.05 1.51 20.35
N ASN A 167 26.99 2.47 20.28
CA ASN A 167 28.33 2.32 20.83
C ASN A 167 28.39 2.44 22.36
N ILE A 168 27.33 2.93 23.03
CA ILE A 168 27.32 3.16 24.48
C ILE A 168 27.30 1.84 25.27
N SER A 169 26.40 0.92 24.90
CA SER A 169 26.26 -0.40 25.55
C SER A 169 25.46 -1.36 24.66
N GLU A 170 25.51 -2.66 24.95
CA GLU A 170 24.67 -3.66 24.25
C GLU A 170 23.17 -3.35 24.37
N LEU A 171 22.71 -2.87 25.53
CA LEU A 171 21.33 -2.42 25.71
C LEU A 171 20.98 -1.24 24.78
N GLU A 172 21.86 -0.24 24.68
CA GLU A 172 21.66 0.88 23.75
C GLU A 172 21.72 0.44 22.29
N ALA A 173 22.55 -0.56 21.95
CA ALA A 173 22.55 -1.16 20.62
C ALA A 173 21.20 -1.82 20.30
N LEU A 174 20.65 -2.63 21.22
CA LEU A 174 19.34 -3.25 21.03
C LEU A 174 18.22 -2.21 20.87
N LYS A 175 18.30 -1.08 21.57
CA LYS A 175 17.37 0.05 21.37
C LYS A 175 17.52 0.67 19.99
N VAL A 176 18.76 0.82 19.52
CA VAL A 176 19.05 1.25 18.14
C VAL A 176 18.44 0.29 17.13
N GLY A 177 18.58 -1.03 17.35
CA GLY A 177 17.91 -2.06 16.57
C GLY A 177 16.41 -1.81 16.45
N ALA A 178 15.72 -1.73 17.58
CA ALA A 178 14.28 -1.44 17.60
C ALA A 178 13.92 -0.07 16.99
N THR A 179 14.76 0.96 17.16
CA THR A 179 14.53 2.29 16.54
C THR A 179 14.63 2.26 15.03
N ILE A 180 15.53 1.46 14.46
CA ILE A 180 15.61 1.32 13.00
C ILE A 180 14.34 0.65 12.46
N GLU A 181 13.90 -0.44 13.08
CA GLU A 181 12.67 -1.12 12.61
C GLU A 181 11.42 -0.26 12.78
N ASP A 182 11.38 0.57 13.81
CA ASP A 182 10.30 1.53 14.05
C ASP A 182 10.21 2.59 12.94
N VAL A 183 11.34 3.18 12.53
CA VAL A 183 11.34 4.14 11.41
C VAL A 183 11.07 3.46 10.07
N ASP A 184 11.64 2.28 9.83
CA ASP A 184 11.51 1.55 8.57
C ASP A 184 10.06 1.12 8.30
N ILE A 185 9.37 0.55 9.30
CA ILE A 185 7.93 0.25 9.20
C ILE A 185 7.13 1.51 8.89
N PHE A 186 7.40 2.61 9.61
CA PHE A 186 6.69 3.87 9.42
C PHE A 186 6.88 4.45 8.01
N ASP A 187 8.11 4.42 7.49
CA ASP A 187 8.41 4.97 6.18
C ASP A 187 7.91 4.05 5.06
N LEU A 188 8.04 2.72 5.17
CA LEU A 188 7.45 1.78 4.21
C LEU A 188 5.93 1.92 4.11
N GLU A 189 5.21 2.06 5.23
CA GLU A 189 3.76 2.34 5.22
C GLU A 189 3.42 3.64 4.49
N LYS A 190 4.28 4.66 4.59
CA LYS A 190 4.12 5.94 3.88
C LYS A 190 4.47 5.80 2.40
N LEU A 191 5.49 5.02 2.05
CA LEU A 191 5.90 4.79 0.67
C LEU A 191 4.83 3.98 -0.08
N ILE A 192 4.29 2.91 0.52
CA ILE A 192 3.21 2.08 -0.04
C ILE A 192 2.01 2.93 -0.45
N LYS A 193 1.67 3.96 0.34
CA LYS A 193 0.55 4.89 0.05
C LYS A 193 0.83 5.88 -1.10
N LYS A 194 2.09 6.03 -1.51
CA LYS A 194 2.56 7.00 -2.52
C LYS A 194 2.88 6.39 -3.88
N VAL A 195 2.94 5.07 -3.97
CA VAL A 195 3.26 4.32 -5.19
C VAL A 195 2.01 3.66 -5.75
N GLU A 196 1.95 3.46 -7.06
CA GLU A 196 0.82 2.80 -7.73
C GLU A 196 1.23 1.49 -8.40
N ASN A 197 2.53 1.33 -8.72
CA ASN A 197 3.05 0.13 -9.33
C ASN A 197 2.89 -1.07 -8.38
N PRO A 198 2.09 -2.09 -8.74
CA PRO A 198 1.77 -3.20 -7.85
C PRO A 198 2.99 -4.05 -7.51
N VAL A 199 4.00 -4.09 -8.38
CA VAL A 199 5.24 -4.84 -8.16
C VAL A 199 6.11 -4.13 -7.11
N VAL A 200 6.21 -2.79 -7.18
CA VAL A 200 6.91 -1.99 -6.16
C VAL A 200 6.18 -2.05 -4.81
N ILE A 201 4.84 -1.95 -4.82
CA ILE A 201 4.01 -2.13 -3.62
C ILE A 201 4.29 -3.47 -2.94
N GLN A 202 4.32 -4.55 -3.72
CA GLN A 202 4.55 -5.89 -3.20
C GLN A 202 5.93 -6.01 -2.53
N SER A 203 6.96 -5.40 -3.12
CA SER A 203 8.31 -5.41 -2.53
C SER A 203 8.37 -4.60 -1.24
N PHE A 204 7.75 -3.42 -1.18
CA PHE A 204 7.68 -2.66 0.07
C PHE A 204 6.87 -3.37 1.16
N GLN A 205 5.79 -4.08 0.81
CA GLN A 205 5.04 -4.91 1.76
C GLN A 205 5.85 -6.11 2.25
N PHE A 206 6.73 -6.66 1.41
CA PHE A 206 7.66 -7.72 1.80
C PHE A 206 8.69 -7.21 2.81
N LEU A 207 9.34 -6.07 2.52
CA LEU A 207 10.25 -5.38 3.45
C LEU A 207 9.54 -5.10 4.78
N GLU A 208 8.38 -4.44 4.75
CA GLU A 208 7.64 -4.03 5.97
C GLU A 208 7.27 -5.24 6.85
N CYS A 209 6.93 -6.36 6.21
CA CYS A 209 6.70 -7.62 6.91
C CYS A 209 7.96 -8.14 7.62
N ALA A 210 9.11 -8.05 6.97
CA ALA A 210 10.38 -8.45 7.55
C ALA A 210 10.78 -7.52 8.70
N SER A 211 10.62 -6.20 8.55
CA SER A 211 10.92 -5.20 9.60
C SER A 211 10.06 -5.43 10.85
N ARG A 212 8.78 -5.81 10.69
CA ARG A 212 7.94 -6.24 11.83
C ARG A 212 8.53 -7.48 12.54
N ASN A 213 9.09 -8.43 11.80
CA ASN A 213 9.73 -9.61 12.39
C ASN A 213 11.03 -9.27 13.12
N HIS A 214 11.82 -8.34 12.58
CA HIS A 214 13.02 -7.83 13.22
C HIS A 214 12.70 -7.03 14.48
N MET A 215 11.65 -6.20 14.45
CA MET A 215 11.12 -5.50 15.63
C MET A 215 10.83 -6.48 16.77
N ARG A 216 10.13 -7.59 16.47
CA ARG A 216 9.90 -8.65 17.47
C ARG A 216 11.21 -9.25 17.99
N ALA A 217 12.22 -9.42 17.13
CA ALA A 217 13.52 -9.96 17.51
C ALA A 217 14.33 -9.02 18.42
N PHE A 218 14.37 -7.72 18.11
CA PHE A 218 14.99 -6.72 18.97
C PHE A 218 14.24 -6.57 20.29
N ASN A 219 12.91 -6.56 20.28
CA ASN A 219 12.11 -6.51 21.51
C ASN A 219 12.39 -7.71 22.43
N ARG A 220 12.52 -8.93 21.88
CA ARG A 220 12.96 -10.11 22.67
C ARG A 220 14.38 -9.96 23.21
N GLY A 221 15.25 -9.22 22.52
CA GLY A 221 16.58 -8.87 23.04
C GLY A 221 16.47 -7.92 24.22
N LEU A 222 15.68 -6.86 24.08
CA LEU A 222 15.46 -5.83 25.10
C LEU A 222 14.83 -6.39 26.37
N SER A 223 13.90 -7.33 26.25
CA SER A 223 13.24 -7.95 27.42
C SER A 223 14.22 -8.72 28.32
N ARG A 224 15.40 -9.10 27.83
CA ARG A 224 16.47 -9.71 28.67
C ARG A 224 17.13 -8.71 29.62
N TYR A 225 16.92 -7.42 29.39
CA TYR A 225 17.38 -6.31 30.24
C TYR A 225 16.21 -5.66 30.99
N ASP A 226 15.05 -6.32 31.05
CA ASP A 226 13.81 -5.76 31.61
C ASP A 226 13.47 -4.38 31.01
N PHE A 227 13.76 -4.20 29.72
CA PHE A 227 13.53 -2.94 29.01
C PHE A 227 12.38 -3.06 28.01
N ASP A 228 11.39 -2.17 28.14
CA ASP A 228 10.26 -2.05 27.21
C ASP A 228 10.53 -0.92 26.20
N TYR A 229 10.55 -1.26 24.91
CA TYR A 229 10.71 -0.27 23.85
C TYR A 229 9.48 0.64 23.74
N THR A 230 9.71 1.95 23.68
CA THR A 230 8.67 2.93 23.36
C THR A 230 8.89 3.44 21.94
N PRO A 231 7.90 3.32 21.03
CA PRO A 231 8.10 3.70 19.65
C PRO A 231 8.16 5.23 19.52
N LYS A 232 8.98 5.66 18.57
CA LYS A 232 9.23 7.05 18.20
C LYS A 232 8.49 7.44 16.92
N TYR A 233 8.22 6.48 16.03
CA TYR A 233 7.62 6.74 14.71
C TYR A 233 6.25 6.06 14.57
N ILE A 234 6.19 4.74 14.72
CA ILE A 234 4.91 4.01 14.72
C ILE A 234 4.12 4.30 16.00
N THR A 235 2.82 4.08 15.95
CA THR A 235 1.99 4.30 17.14
C THR A 235 2.23 3.22 18.20
N LYS A 236 2.00 3.55 19.47
CA LYS A 236 2.07 2.57 20.57
C LYS A 236 1.16 1.37 20.34
N ASN A 237 -0.05 1.58 19.81
CA ASN A 237 -1.00 0.51 19.53
C ASN A 237 -0.46 -0.41 18.43
N GLN A 238 0.08 0.16 17.36
CA GLN A 238 0.68 -0.61 16.26
C GLN A 238 1.88 -1.45 16.73
N LEU A 239 2.76 -0.88 17.56
CA LEU A 239 3.84 -1.66 18.18
C LEU A 239 3.26 -2.83 18.99
N GLN A 240 2.22 -2.60 19.80
CA GLN A 240 1.59 -3.66 20.58
C GLN A 240 0.96 -4.74 19.69
N GLU A 241 0.32 -4.38 18.57
CA GLU A 241 -0.22 -5.33 17.59
C GLU A 241 0.90 -6.18 16.95
N ILE A 242 2.02 -5.56 16.61
CA ILE A 242 3.21 -6.26 16.10
C ILE A 242 3.72 -7.24 17.17
N LEU A 243 3.96 -6.77 18.40
CA LEU A 243 4.57 -7.58 19.46
C LEU A 243 3.66 -8.72 19.97
N ASN A 244 2.33 -8.56 19.87
CA ASN A 244 1.36 -9.55 20.32
C ASN A 244 0.94 -10.54 19.22
N SER A 245 1.49 -10.42 18.00
CA SER A 245 1.22 -11.34 16.89
C SER A 245 2.40 -12.28 16.64
N ASP A 246 2.09 -13.44 16.04
CA ASP A 246 3.09 -14.44 15.66
C ASP A 246 4.05 -13.91 14.60
N HIS A 247 5.21 -14.58 14.49
CA HIS A 247 6.16 -14.35 13.42
C HIS A 247 5.51 -14.53 12.03
N GLU A 248 5.73 -13.55 11.15
CA GLU A 248 5.08 -13.48 9.85
C GLU A 248 5.86 -14.22 8.77
N ARG A 249 5.16 -14.81 7.80
CA ARG A 249 5.75 -15.45 6.61
C ARG A 249 5.78 -14.47 5.44
N CYS A 250 6.83 -13.68 5.36
CA CYS A 250 6.99 -12.66 4.33
C CYS A 250 7.27 -13.28 2.96
N GLY A 251 6.66 -12.76 1.90
CA GLY A 251 6.90 -13.20 0.51
C GLY A 251 6.16 -14.47 0.07
N MET A 252 5.40 -15.13 0.95
CA MET A 252 4.45 -16.16 0.54
C MET A 252 3.11 -15.51 0.23
N MET A 253 2.71 -15.49 -1.05
CA MET A 253 1.32 -15.17 -1.41
C MET A 253 0.40 -16.15 -0.66
N ARG A 254 -0.53 -15.62 0.16
CA ARG A 254 -1.69 -16.38 0.64
C ARG A 254 -2.77 -16.40 -0.45
#